data_AF-A0A2K5ZPK5-F1
#
_entry.id   AF-A0A2K5ZPK5-F1
#
_cell.length_a   1.000
_cell.length_b   1.000
_cell.length_c   1.000
_cell.angle_alpha   90.00
_cell.angle_beta   90.00
_cell.angle_gamma   90.00
#
_symmetry.space_group_name_H-M   'P 1'
#
loop_
_entity.id
_entity.type
_entity.pdbx_description
1 polymer ?
#
loop_
_entity_poly.entity_id
_entity_poly.type
_entity_poly.pdbx_seq_one_letter_code
_entity_poly.pdbx_strand_id
1 'polypeptide(L)'
;MEEDNWRWHFYDTVKGSDWLGDQDAIHYMTEQAPAAVVELENYGMPFSRTEDGKIYQRAFGGQSLKFGKGGQAHRCCCVADRTGHSLLHTLYGRSLRYDTSYFVEYFALDLLMEDGECRGVIALCIEDGSVHRLRAKNTVVATGCGLMSTITPSPSRGNRRSPLRSTGGSTPCPTWTSALGSLSLENNIRLVQK
;
A
#
# COMPACT_ATOMS: atom_id res chain seq x y z
N MET A 1 -14.29 11.99 22.05
CA MET A 1 -13.24 11.07 21.53
C MET A 1 -12.48 10.53 22.73
N GLU A 2 -12.19 9.24 22.76
CA GLU A 2 -11.50 8.59 23.88
C GLU A 2 -9.98 8.82 23.85
N GLU A 3 -9.32 8.64 24.99
CA GLU A 3 -7.86 8.65 25.06
C GLU A 3 -7.32 7.39 24.38
N ASP A 4 -6.35 7.55 23.46
CA ASP A 4 -5.69 6.43 22.77
C ASP A 4 -4.16 6.59 22.82
N ASN A 5 -3.45 5.48 22.66
CA ASN A 5 -1.99 5.45 22.65
C ASN A 5 -1.51 4.58 21.48
N TRP A 6 -0.51 5.07 20.74
CA TRP A 6 0.08 4.32 19.62
C TRP A 6 0.60 2.94 20.07
N ARG A 7 1.01 2.78 21.33
CA ARG A 7 1.45 1.49 21.90
C ARG A 7 0.34 0.45 21.96
N TRP A 8 -0.93 0.87 22.10
CA TRP A 8 -2.07 -0.05 22.07
C TRP A 8 -2.34 -0.52 20.65
N HIS A 9 -2.20 0.38 19.67
CA HIS A 9 -2.24 0.02 18.26
C HIS A 9 -1.11 -0.97 17.92
N PHE A 10 0.12 -0.72 18.37
CA PHE A 10 1.24 -1.66 18.23
C PHE A 10 0.89 -3.08 18.72
N TYR A 11 0.36 -3.19 19.94
CA TYR A 11 -0.03 -4.48 20.50
C TYR A 11 -1.10 -5.19 19.68
N ASP A 12 -2.13 -4.47 19.25
CA ASP A 12 -3.20 -5.03 18.43
C ASP A 12 -2.67 -5.52 17.08
N THR A 13 -1.72 -4.80 16.47
CA THR A 13 -1.09 -5.21 15.21
C THR A 13 -0.21 -6.44 15.38
N VAL A 14 0.63 -6.50 16.43
CA VAL A 14 1.47 -7.67 16.71
C VAL A 14 0.60 -8.90 16.96
N LYS A 15 -0.42 -8.78 17.82
CA LYS A 15 -1.37 -9.85 18.09
C LYS A 15 -2.17 -10.24 16.83
N GLY A 16 -2.60 -9.27 16.04
CA GLY A 16 -3.35 -9.50 14.80
C GLY A 16 -2.53 -10.16 13.70
N SER A 17 -1.21 -9.97 13.72
CA SER A 17 -0.26 -10.66 12.84
C SER A 17 0.07 -12.09 13.27
N ASP A 18 -0.55 -12.59 14.34
CA ASP A 18 -0.26 -13.89 14.95
C ASP A 18 1.23 -14.05 15.30
N TRP A 19 1.85 -12.96 15.79
CA TRP A 19 3.28 -12.84 16.11
C TRP A 19 4.25 -13.10 14.95
N LEU A 20 3.77 -13.19 13.71
CA LEU A 20 4.59 -13.36 12.52
C LEU A 20 5.08 -12.02 11.95
N GLY A 21 4.47 -10.90 12.35
CA GLY A 21 4.86 -9.58 11.89
C GLY A 21 6.14 -9.07 12.55
N ASP A 22 7.01 -8.48 11.75
CA ASP A 22 8.25 -7.84 12.22
C ASP A 22 7.95 -6.64 13.12
N GLN A 23 8.32 -6.74 14.40
CA GLN A 23 7.91 -5.78 15.42
C GLN A 23 8.58 -4.41 15.27
N ASP A 24 9.78 -4.35 14.71
CA ASP A 24 10.45 -3.09 14.38
C ASP A 24 9.68 -2.29 13.31
N ALA A 25 9.22 -2.97 12.26
CA ALA A 25 8.38 -2.39 11.23
C ALA A 25 7.00 -1.96 11.77
N ILE A 26 6.36 -2.80 12.60
CA ILE A 26 5.08 -2.48 13.23
C ILE A 26 5.21 -1.28 14.19
N HIS A 27 6.31 -1.22 14.94
CA HIS A 27 6.60 -0.09 15.83
C HIS A 27 6.67 1.21 15.03
N TYR A 28 7.50 1.26 13.99
CA TYR A 28 7.62 2.44 13.12
C TYR A 28 6.27 2.84 12.52
N MET A 29 5.53 1.88 11.96
CA MET A 29 4.22 2.14 11.36
C MET A 29 3.22 2.75 12.35
N THR A 30 3.11 2.18 13.55
CA THR A 30 2.09 2.60 14.53
C THR A 30 2.45 3.91 15.22
N GLU A 31 3.74 4.18 15.45
CA GLU A 31 4.22 5.46 15.96
C GLU A 31 4.03 6.60 14.95
N GLN A 32 4.28 6.35 13.66
CA GLN A 32 4.18 7.36 12.60
C GLN A 32 2.73 7.58 12.11
N ALA A 33 1.80 6.68 12.41
CA ALA A 33 0.42 6.74 11.94
C ALA A 33 -0.30 8.08 12.24
N PRO A 34 -0.23 8.67 13.45
CA PRO A 34 -0.88 9.95 13.72
C PRO A 34 -0.35 11.09 12.86
N ALA A 35 0.98 11.17 12.68
CA ALA A 35 1.61 12.21 11.87
C ALA A 35 1.22 12.07 10.38
N ALA A 36 1.21 10.83 9.86
CA ALA A 36 0.82 10.56 8.48
C ALA A 36 -0.65 10.92 8.20
N VAL A 37 -1.57 10.65 9.14
CA VAL A 37 -2.99 11.01 8.99
C VAL A 37 -3.18 12.54 9.00
N VAL A 38 -2.47 13.25 9.89
CA VAL A 38 -2.50 14.72 9.93
C VAL A 38 -1.91 15.31 8.65
N GLU A 39 -0.86 14.70 8.09
CA GLU A 39 -0.32 15.11 6.79
C GLU A 39 -1.36 14.99 5.67
N LEU A 40 -2.10 13.87 5.61
CA LEU A 40 -3.18 13.69 4.63
C LEU A 40 -4.30 14.72 4.80
N GLU A 41 -4.67 15.04 6.03
CA GLU A 41 -5.63 16.12 6.31
C GLU A 41 -5.11 17.46 5.77
N ASN A 42 -3.84 17.79 6.02
CA ASN A 42 -3.19 19.00 5.54
C ASN A 42 -3.05 19.05 4.01
N TYR A 43 -3.00 17.90 3.33
CA TYR A 43 -3.10 17.81 1.87
C TYR A 43 -4.50 18.10 1.33
N GLY A 44 -5.50 18.19 2.21
CA GLY A 44 -6.89 18.49 1.86
C GLY A 44 -7.77 17.24 1.80
N MET A 45 -7.38 16.12 2.42
CA MET A 45 -8.22 14.93 2.48
C MET A 45 -9.50 15.24 3.26
N PRO A 46 -10.70 15.03 2.68
CA PRO A 46 -11.97 15.44 3.28
C PRO A 46 -12.46 14.43 4.32
N PHE A 47 -11.73 14.28 5.43
CA PHE A 47 -12.13 13.43 6.55
C PHE A 47 -13.52 13.80 7.07
N SER A 48 -14.30 12.77 7.44
CA SER A 48 -15.51 12.97 8.22
C SER A 48 -15.16 13.67 9.53
N ARG A 49 -16.07 14.50 10.04
CA ARG A 49 -15.82 15.35 11.21
C ARG A 49 -16.70 14.95 12.38
N THR A 50 -16.15 15.08 13.59
CA THR A 50 -16.93 15.06 14.83
C THR A 50 -17.60 16.42 15.04
N GLU A 51 -18.49 16.52 16.02
CA GLU A 51 -19.11 17.81 16.43
C GLU A 51 -18.05 18.87 16.79
N ASP A 52 -16.93 18.44 17.39
CA ASP A 52 -15.78 19.30 17.73
C ASP A 52 -14.89 19.70 16.52
N GLY A 53 -15.25 19.32 15.30
CA GLY A 53 -14.45 19.61 14.09
C GLY A 53 -13.17 18.77 13.92
N LYS A 54 -12.92 17.81 14.80
CA LYS A 54 -11.81 16.83 14.69
C LYS A 54 -12.15 15.72 13.69
N ILE A 55 -11.14 14.97 13.27
CA ILE A 55 -11.30 13.81 12.38
C ILE A 55 -12.16 12.74 13.09
N TYR A 56 -13.26 12.33 12.45
CA TYR A 56 -14.11 11.25 12.93
C TYR A 56 -13.40 9.90 12.81
N GLN A 57 -13.53 9.10 13.86
CA GLN A 57 -12.93 7.78 13.99
C GLN A 57 -14.01 6.76 14.32
N ARG A 58 -13.98 5.61 13.62
CA ARG A 58 -14.91 4.50 13.84
C ARG A 58 -14.21 3.32 14.52
N ALA A 59 -15.01 2.47 15.14
CA ALA A 59 -14.55 1.16 15.60
C ALA A 59 -14.19 0.27 14.40
N PHE A 60 -13.15 -0.55 14.56
CA PHE A 60 -12.76 -1.55 13.57
C PHE A 60 -12.37 -2.86 14.25
N GLY A 61 -12.49 -3.96 13.50
CA GLY A 61 -12.19 -5.30 14.01
C GLY A 61 -10.74 -5.41 14.50
N GLY A 62 -10.54 -6.06 15.64
CA GLY A 62 -9.20 -6.31 16.20
C GLY A 62 -8.54 -5.10 16.86
N GLN A 63 -9.26 -4.00 17.10
CA GLN A 63 -8.73 -2.82 17.77
C GLN A 63 -9.25 -2.72 19.21
N SER A 64 -8.33 -2.61 20.16
CA SER A 64 -8.64 -2.59 21.58
C SER A 64 -7.90 -1.48 22.35
N LEU A 65 -8.46 -1.06 23.47
CA LEU A 65 -7.82 -0.14 24.39
C LEU A 65 -7.00 -0.90 25.44
N LYS A 66 -5.99 -0.25 26.03
CA LYS A 66 -5.20 -0.77 27.17
C LYS A 66 -4.68 -2.20 26.95
N PHE A 67 -4.02 -2.45 25.81
CA PHE A 67 -3.42 -3.75 25.48
C PHE A 67 -4.41 -4.94 25.54
N GLY A 68 -5.61 -4.80 24.98
CA GLY A 68 -6.62 -5.87 24.94
C GLY A 68 -7.59 -5.93 26.12
N LYS A 69 -7.43 -5.07 27.13
CA LYS A 69 -8.23 -5.12 28.38
C LYS A 69 -9.27 -4.01 28.49
N GLY A 70 -9.18 -2.99 27.65
CA GLY A 70 -9.98 -1.76 27.77
C GLY A 70 -11.23 -1.70 26.89
N GLY A 71 -11.63 -2.82 26.26
CA GLY A 71 -12.75 -2.84 25.33
C GLY A 71 -12.36 -2.41 23.91
N GLN A 72 -13.38 -2.09 23.11
CA GLN A 72 -13.26 -1.73 21.70
C GLN A 72 -12.69 -0.31 21.53
N ALA A 73 -11.67 -0.16 20.68
CA ALA A 73 -11.10 1.14 20.33
C ALA A 73 -11.75 1.75 19.07
N HIS A 74 -11.78 3.07 19.01
CA HIS A 74 -12.25 3.89 17.89
C HIS A 74 -11.11 4.71 17.29
N ARG A 75 -10.22 4.07 16.51
CA ARG A 75 -9.04 4.74 15.92
C ARG A 75 -8.99 4.71 14.39
N CYS A 76 -10.02 4.19 13.74
CA CYS A 76 -10.08 4.13 12.28
C CYS A 76 -10.64 5.45 11.71
N CYS A 77 -9.75 6.36 11.28
CA CYS A 77 -10.12 7.59 10.60
C CYS A 77 -10.75 7.28 9.23
N CYS A 78 -11.91 7.87 8.93
CA CYS A 78 -12.61 7.58 7.67
C CYS A 78 -13.21 8.81 6.98
N VAL A 79 -13.49 8.63 5.69
CA VAL A 79 -14.31 9.53 4.87
C VAL A 79 -15.57 8.77 4.52
N ALA A 80 -16.57 8.80 5.41
CA ALA A 80 -17.73 7.91 5.35
C ALA A 80 -17.27 6.44 5.08
N ASP A 81 -17.70 5.87 3.95
CA ASP A 81 -17.28 4.54 3.46
C ASP A 81 -16.42 4.61 2.19
N ARG A 82 -15.86 5.79 1.86
CA ARG A 82 -15.09 6.05 0.63
C ARG A 82 -13.67 6.55 0.91
N THR A 83 -13.10 6.19 2.05
CA THR A 83 -11.74 6.61 2.46
C THR A 83 -10.69 6.32 1.39
N GLY A 84 -10.72 5.14 0.76
CA GLY A 84 -9.76 4.77 -0.28
C GLY A 84 -9.86 5.65 -1.54
N HIS A 85 -11.07 5.98 -1.97
CA HIS A 85 -11.30 6.88 -3.11
C HIS A 85 -10.77 8.28 -2.81
N SER A 86 -11.14 8.85 -1.66
CA SER A 86 -10.68 10.19 -1.27
C SER A 86 -9.17 10.26 -1.07
N LEU A 87 -8.55 9.22 -0.50
CA LEU A 87 -7.10 9.14 -0.32
C LEU A 87 -6.38 9.15 -1.68
N LEU A 88 -6.82 8.32 -2.63
CA LEU A 88 -6.19 8.23 -3.94
C LEU A 88 -6.30 9.56 -4.72
N HIS A 89 -7.48 10.19 -4.70
CA HIS A 89 -7.66 11.49 -5.35
C HIS A 89 -6.84 12.60 -4.69
N THR A 90 -6.73 12.59 -3.36
CA THR A 90 -5.92 13.58 -2.62
C THR A 90 -4.45 13.44 -2.97
N LEU A 91 -3.91 12.22 -2.94
CA LEU A 91 -2.52 11.97 -3.28
C LEU A 91 -2.23 12.23 -4.76
N TYR A 92 -3.14 11.87 -5.66
CA TYR A 92 -3.00 12.20 -7.07
C TYR A 92 -2.96 13.72 -7.29
N GLY A 93 -3.93 14.46 -6.73
CA GLY A 93 -3.96 15.92 -6.81
C GLY A 93 -2.72 16.58 -6.17
N ARG A 94 -2.19 16.00 -5.09
CA ARG A 94 -0.95 16.48 -4.46
C ARG A 94 0.27 16.21 -5.35
N SER A 95 0.32 15.05 -5.99
CA SER A 95 1.44 14.66 -6.84
C SER A 95 1.61 15.56 -8.06
N LEU A 96 0.49 16.09 -8.61
CA LEU A 96 0.49 17.07 -9.71
C LEU A 96 1.17 18.40 -9.36
N ARG A 97 1.43 18.69 -8.08
CA ARG A 97 2.18 19.88 -7.66
C ARG A 97 3.70 19.72 -7.81
N TYR A 98 4.17 18.52 -8.12
CA TYR A 98 5.58 18.20 -8.30
C TYR A 98 5.86 17.87 -9.77
N ASP A 99 7.10 18.06 -10.19
CA ASP A 99 7.57 17.74 -11.55
C ASP A 99 7.86 16.24 -11.70
N THR A 100 6.84 15.42 -11.43
CA THR A 100 6.93 13.97 -11.58
C THR A 100 6.55 13.60 -13.01
N SER A 101 7.40 12.86 -13.71
CA SER A 101 7.04 12.30 -15.02
C SER A 101 6.15 11.08 -14.84
N TYR A 102 4.93 11.14 -15.38
CA TYR A 102 3.98 10.03 -15.33
C TYR A 102 4.01 9.25 -16.63
N PHE A 103 4.28 7.94 -16.52
CA PHE A 103 4.10 6.97 -17.59
C PHE A 103 2.80 6.22 -17.34
N VAL A 104 1.69 6.82 -17.78
CA VAL A 104 0.33 6.27 -17.57
C VAL A 104 0.11 5.15 -18.57
N GLU A 105 -0.50 4.04 -18.13
CA GLU A 105 -0.73 2.84 -18.97
C GLU A 105 0.55 2.16 -19.49
N TYR A 106 1.63 2.22 -18.70
CA TYR A 106 2.84 1.43 -18.93
C TYR A 106 2.82 0.16 -18.08
N PHE A 107 2.89 -0.98 -18.75
CA PHE A 107 2.94 -2.29 -18.09
C PHE A 107 4.39 -2.74 -17.91
N ALA A 108 4.89 -2.79 -16.68
CA ALA A 108 6.22 -3.32 -16.39
C ALA A 108 6.25 -4.83 -16.61
N LEU A 109 7.20 -5.26 -17.43
CA LEU A 109 7.40 -6.66 -17.77
C LEU A 109 8.42 -7.31 -16.83
N ASP A 110 9.58 -6.68 -16.65
CA ASP A 110 10.66 -7.22 -15.82
C ASP A 110 11.59 -6.13 -15.28
N LEU A 111 12.36 -6.46 -14.23
CA LEU A 111 13.40 -5.59 -13.69
C LEU A 111 14.70 -5.75 -14.49
N LEU A 112 15.41 -4.65 -14.69
CA LEU A 112 16.73 -4.66 -15.31
C LEU A 112 17.76 -4.96 -14.22
N MET A 113 18.24 -6.21 -14.16
CA MET A 113 19.24 -6.64 -13.20
C MET A 113 20.62 -6.73 -13.87
N GLU A 114 21.64 -6.17 -13.24
CA GLU A 114 23.04 -6.21 -13.68
C GLU A 114 23.92 -6.40 -12.43
N ASP A 115 24.73 -7.46 -12.41
CA ASP A 115 25.61 -7.81 -11.27
C ASP A 115 24.90 -7.88 -9.90
N GLY A 116 23.62 -8.26 -9.90
CA GLY A 116 22.78 -8.31 -8.68
C GLY A 116 22.18 -6.96 -8.28
N GLU A 117 22.46 -5.88 -9.00
CA GLU A 117 21.89 -4.55 -8.78
C GLU A 117 20.73 -4.28 -9.75
N CYS A 118 19.66 -3.67 -9.24
CA CYS A 118 18.55 -3.20 -10.08
C CYS A 118 18.91 -1.87 -10.74
N ARG A 119 18.96 -1.85 -12.08
CA ARG A 119 19.28 -0.70 -12.94
C ARG A 119 18.05 -0.05 -13.57
N GLY A 120 16.85 -0.51 -13.24
CA GLY A 120 15.60 0.01 -13.81
C GLY A 120 14.58 -1.06 -14.13
N VAL A 121 13.72 -0.78 -15.11
CA VAL A 121 12.61 -1.65 -15.50
C VAL A 121 12.40 -1.60 -17.01
N ILE A 122 11.97 -2.72 -17.60
CA ILE A 122 11.46 -2.78 -18.97
C ILE A 122 9.93 -2.76 -18.93
N ALA A 123 9.33 -1.86 -19.69
CA ALA A 123 7.90 -1.63 -19.71
C ALA A 123 7.35 -1.65 -21.14
N LEU A 124 6.12 -2.12 -21.29
CA LEU A 124 5.33 -2.07 -22.51
C LEU A 124 4.36 -0.90 -22.41
N CYS A 125 4.40 0.01 -23.36
CA CYS A 125 3.38 1.03 -23.53
C CYS A 125 2.14 0.37 -24.13
N ILE A 126 1.00 0.43 -23.44
CA ILE A 126 -0.24 -0.23 -23.88
C ILE A 126 -0.87 0.53 -25.06
N GLU A 127 -0.71 1.85 -25.11
CA GLU A 127 -1.30 2.71 -26.13
C GLU A 127 -0.77 2.40 -27.55
N ASP A 128 0.54 2.23 -27.70
CA ASP A 128 1.21 2.05 -29.00
C ASP A 128 1.90 0.69 -29.17
N GLY A 129 1.99 -0.13 -28.11
CA GLY A 129 2.67 -1.42 -28.12
C GLY A 129 4.20 -1.35 -28.12
N SER A 130 4.79 -0.16 -27.94
CA SER A 130 6.24 0.02 -27.91
C SER A 130 6.85 -0.45 -26.59
N VAL A 131 8.12 -0.88 -26.64
CA VAL A 131 8.85 -1.37 -25.47
C VAL A 131 9.88 -0.33 -25.03
N HIS A 132 9.75 0.12 -23.79
CA HIS A 132 10.58 1.15 -23.17
C HIS A 132 11.50 0.55 -22.11
N ARG A 133 12.75 1.04 -22.06
CA ARG A 133 13.70 0.73 -20.98
C ARG A 133 13.90 1.96 -20.12
N LEU A 134 13.40 1.91 -18.89
CA LEU A 134 13.47 3.01 -17.95
C LEU A 134 14.61 2.74 -16.98
N ARG A 135 15.77 3.37 -17.24
CA ARG A 135 16.97 3.23 -16.42
C ARG A 135 16.89 4.18 -15.23
N ALA A 136 17.13 3.68 -14.03
CA ALA A 136 17.15 4.50 -12.82
C ALA A 136 18.19 3.96 -11.85
N LYS A 137 18.78 4.84 -11.03
CA LYS A 137 19.71 4.42 -9.98
C LYS A 137 18.99 3.64 -8.87
N ASN A 138 17.77 4.04 -8.55
CA ASN A 138 16.91 3.38 -7.58
C ASN A 138 15.56 3.09 -8.23
N THR A 139 15.01 1.90 -8.00
CA THR A 139 13.71 1.47 -8.53
C THR A 139 12.81 1.06 -7.37
N VAL A 140 11.65 1.70 -7.26
CA VAL A 140 10.66 1.43 -6.20
C VAL A 140 9.52 0.60 -6.79
N VAL A 141 9.20 -0.53 -6.17
CA VAL A 141 8.09 -1.41 -6.58
C VAL A 141 6.89 -1.18 -5.67
N ALA A 142 5.78 -0.70 -6.25
CA ALA A 142 4.53 -0.39 -5.53
C ALA A 142 3.29 -0.90 -6.29
N THR A 143 3.35 -2.12 -6.85
CA THR A 143 2.34 -2.69 -7.77
C THR A 143 1.09 -3.26 -7.09
N GLY A 144 1.03 -3.28 -5.75
CA GLY A 144 0.02 -4.06 -5.03
C GLY A 144 0.19 -5.58 -5.20
N CYS A 145 -0.59 -6.37 -4.46
CA CYS A 145 -0.49 -7.85 -4.44
C CYS A 145 -1.76 -8.59 -4.93
N GLY A 146 -2.88 -7.88 -5.13
CA GLY A 146 -4.18 -8.50 -5.47
C GLY A 146 -4.21 -9.25 -6.81
N LEU A 147 -3.27 -8.98 -7.71
CA LEU A 147 -3.19 -9.68 -9.00
C LEU A 147 -2.60 -11.10 -8.89
N MET A 148 -1.95 -11.45 -7.77
CA MET A 148 -1.37 -12.79 -7.58
C MET A 148 -2.45 -13.87 -7.48
N SER A 149 -3.65 -13.54 -6.96
CA SER A 149 -4.77 -14.48 -6.82
C SER A 149 -5.57 -14.69 -8.11
N THR A 150 -5.58 -13.74 -9.05
CA THR A 150 -6.21 -13.96 -10.38
C THR A 150 -5.26 -14.66 -11.35
N ILE A 151 -3.95 -14.67 -11.04
CA ILE A 151 -2.93 -15.47 -11.73
C ILE A 151 -2.71 -16.82 -11.00
N THR A 152 -3.72 -17.36 -10.30
CA THR A 152 -3.82 -18.82 -10.21
C THR A 152 -4.45 -19.29 -11.53
N PRO A 153 -3.68 -19.89 -12.44
CA PRO A 153 -4.25 -20.37 -13.69
C PRO A 153 -5.22 -21.51 -13.36
N SER A 154 -6.36 -21.53 -14.06
CA SER A 154 -7.02 -22.81 -14.32
C SER A 154 -5.97 -23.82 -14.84
N PRO A 155 -6.14 -25.13 -14.64
CA PRO A 155 -5.05 -26.12 -14.72
C PRO A 155 -4.37 -26.27 -16.10
N SER A 156 -4.70 -25.45 -17.10
CA SER A 156 -4.37 -25.65 -18.51
C SER A 156 -3.48 -24.56 -19.15
N ARG A 157 -2.95 -23.57 -18.42
CA ARG A 157 -1.96 -22.62 -19.00
C ARG A 157 -0.72 -22.46 -18.14
N GLY A 158 0.37 -23.06 -18.62
CA GLY A 158 1.67 -23.08 -17.97
C GLY A 158 2.33 -21.69 -17.85
N ASN A 159 2.96 -21.51 -16.68
CA ASN A 159 4.22 -20.80 -16.47
C ASN A 159 4.25 -19.29 -16.81
N ARG A 160 3.58 -18.44 -15.99
CA ARG A 160 4.01 -17.04 -15.81
C ARG A 160 4.28 -16.77 -14.34
N ARG A 161 5.56 -16.52 -14.02
CA ARG A 161 6.05 -16.17 -12.68
C ARG A 161 5.97 -14.65 -12.48
N SER A 162 5.80 -14.20 -11.24
CA SER A 162 5.86 -12.76 -10.91
C SER A 162 7.27 -12.18 -11.18
N PRO A 163 7.40 -10.88 -11.52
CA PRO A 163 8.70 -10.27 -11.86
C PRO A 163 9.77 -10.33 -10.75
N LEU A 164 9.36 -10.33 -9.47
CA LEU A 164 10.29 -10.56 -8.36
C LEU A 164 10.84 -11.98 -8.34
N ARG A 165 10.07 -12.96 -8.84
CA ARG A 165 10.42 -14.38 -8.82
C ARG A 165 11.19 -14.81 -10.07
N SER A 166 11.09 -14.07 -11.18
CA SER A 166 11.94 -14.26 -12.38
C SER A 166 13.37 -13.82 -12.12
N THR A 167 13.56 -12.78 -11.30
CA THR A 167 14.87 -12.19 -10.98
C THR A 167 15.56 -12.80 -9.76
N GLY A 168 15.03 -13.91 -9.22
CA GLY A 168 15.64 -14.62 -8.08
C GLY A 168 15.40 -13.95 -6.72
N GLY A 169 14.54 -12.93 -6.64
CA GLY A 169 14.12 -12.33 -5.38
C GLY A 169 13.25 -13.28 -4.55
N SER A 170 13.51 -13.35 -3.24
CA SER A 170 12.66 -14.07 -2.31
C SER A 170 11.39 -13.27 -2.01
N THR A 171 10.22 -13.87 -2.18
CA THR A 171 8.94 -13.31 -1.71
C THR A 171 8.63 -13.88 -0.31
N PRO A 172 8.64 -13.07 0.76
CA PRO A 172 8.24 -13.55 2.08
C PRO A 172 6.73 -13.81 2.14
N CYS A 173 6.32 -14.86 2.86
CA CYS A 173 4.93 -15.19 3.19
C CYS A 173 3.91 -15.28 2.03
N PRO A 174 4.15 -16.05 0.96
CA PRO A 174 3.23 -16.16 -0.18
C PRO A 174 1.92 -16.91 0.12
N THR A 175 1.83 -17.62 1.26
CA THR A 175 0.65 -18.43 1.64
C THR A 175 -0.38 -17.68 2.46
N TRP A 176 -0.07 -16.47 2.92
CA TRP A 176 -0.95 -15.66 3.76
C TRP A 176 -1.81 -14.74 2.90
N THR A 177 -3.03 -15.18 2.59
CA THR A 177 -4.00 -14.41 1.82
C THR A 177 -5.13 -13.95 2.75
N SER A 178 -5.27 -12.63 2.95
CA SER A 178 -6.40 -12.07 3.69
C SER A 178 -7.62 -11.91 2.76
N ALA A 179 -8.79 -12.36 3.19
CA ALA A 179 -10.06 -12.23 2.45
C ALA A 179 -10.67 -10.80 2.50
N LEU A 180 -9.84 -9.77 2.50
CA LEU A 180 -10.29 -8.37 2.42
C LEU A 180 -10.45 -7.97 0.95
N GLY A 181 -11.66 -7.50 0.62
CA GLY A 181 -12.16 -7.30 -0.73
C GLY A 181 -11.18 -6.61 -1.68
N SER A 182 -11.01 -7.24 -2.84
CA SER A 182 -10.23 -6.76 -3.97
C SER A 182 -10.79 -5.44 -4.51
N LEU A 183 -10.23 -4.31 -4.09
CA LEU A 183 -10.22 -3.14 -4.96
C LEU A 183 -9.14 -3.37 -6.02
N SER A 184 -9.60 -3.66 -7.24
CA SER A 184 -8.78 -3.67 -8.45
C SER A 184 -8.22 -2.27 -8.68
N LEU A 185 -7.05 -1.99 -8.08
CA LEU A 185 -6.18 -0.92 -8.55
C LEU A 185 -5.58 -1.42 -9.86
N GLU A 186 -6.17 -0.98 -10.96
CA GLU A 186 -5.63 -1.17 -12.30
C GLU A 186 -4.15 -0.75 -12.30
N ASN A 187 -3.32 -1.63 -12.85
CA ASN A 187 -1.87 -1.56 -12.91
C ASN A 187 -1.40 -0.19 -13.43
N ASN A 188 -1.11 0.73 -12.52
CA ASN A 188 -0.36 1.94 -12.82
C ASN A 188 0.98 1.86 -12.10
N ILE A 189 1.98 1.33 -12.80
CA ILE A 189 3.37 1.46 -12.37
C ILE A 189 3.77 2.92 -12.57
N ARG A 190 3.69 3.70 -11.50
CA ARG A 190 4.14 5.08 -11.47
C ARG A 190 5.63 5.10 -11.14
N LEU A 191 6.47 5.10 -12.16
CA LEU A 191 7.91 5.24 -12.00
C LEU A 191 8.24 6.70 -11.73
N VAL A 192 8.62 7.00 -10.49
CA VAL A 192 9.19 8.30 -10.13
C VAL A 192 10.67 8.25 -10.51
N GLN A 193 11.05 8.87 -11.63
CA GLN A 193 12.44 9.15 -11.93
C GLN A 193 12.89 10.43 -11.18
N LYS A 194 14.01 10.33 -10.48
CA LYS A 194 14.91 11.44 -10.17
C LYS A 194 16.32 11.03 -10.58
#